data_AF-A0A6A7LW69-F1
#
_entry.id   AF-A0A6A7LW69-F1
#
_cell.length_a   1.000
_cell.length_b   1.000
_cell.length_c   1.000
_cell.angle_alpha   90.00
_cell.angle_beta   90.00
_cell.angle_gamma   90.00
#
_symmetry.space_group_name_H-M   'P 1'
#
loop_
_entity.id
_entity.type
_entity.pdbx_description
1 polymer ?
#
loop_
_entity_poly.entity_id
_entity_poly.type
_entity_poly.pdbx_seq_one_letter_code
_entity_poly.pdbx_strand_id
1 'polypeptide(L)'
;HERETVAALSANPSVLWAHPNFVRRIQATPNDPSFPSQWGLQRIQAPLAWDFATGARSVVVAVLDTGVDLNHPDLQGRLVPGRNIVNPGAPPQDDSSHGTHAAGTIAAIRNNSLGIAGVASGVSIMPIKVLEADGSGTDTDVAAGIRWATDNGARVINMSFGGPEPSDLVDEALSYATARGVVFVVAAGNEGGSALRYPAATEPSIAVGATTETDGRASFSNFGSWVDLGAPGVNILSTSWSAGTSTYRAASGTSMAAPHVAGVIGLLLSVKPDLTISEIDTILKYTVDPVAGEGIGAGRLNAARAVGAVAQPSTASSTSGFSSAPTTDTPAAEYRPLDLSRLLPLRISSRS
;
A
#
# COMPACT_ATOMS: atom_id res chain seq x y z
N HIS A 1 11.92 25.31 12.99
CA HIS A 1 12.77 24.56 13.93
C HIS A 1 12.69 23.05 13.73
N GLU A 2 11.66 22.32 14.21
CA GLU A 2 11.64 20.84 14.07
C GLU A 2 11.71 20.33 12.63
N ARG A 3 11.01 20.97 11.68
CA ARG A 3 11.06 20.58 10.26
C ARG A 3 12.44 20.79 9.63
N GLU A 4 13.14 21.84 10.02
CA GLU A 4 14.51 22.13 9.54
C GLU A 4 15.51 21.14 10.15
N THR A 5 15.32 20.77 11.42
CA THR A 5 16.12 19.75 12.10
C THR A 5 15.92 18.37 11.47
N VAL A 6 14.69 18.01 11.12
CA VAL A 6 14.39 16.74 10.42
C VAL A 6 15.01 16.74 9.03
N ALA A 7 14.89 17.83 8.26
CA ALA A 7 15.53 17.93 6.94
C ALA A 7 17.06 17.79 7.04
N ALA A 8 17.68 18.45 8.02
CA ALA A 8 19.13 18.37 8.24
C ALA A 8 19.59 16.96 8.66
N LEU A 9 18.81 16.26 9.50
CA LEU A 9 19.10 14.89 9.89
C LEU A 9 18.87 13.91 8.75
N SER A 10 17.78 14.05 7.99
CA SER A 10 17.48 13.19 6.84
C SER A 10 18.48 13.35 5.68
N ALA A 11 19.19 14.48 5.60
CA ALA A 11 20.28 14.69 4.64
C ALA A 11 21.60 14.02 5.05
N ASN A 12 21.71 13.49 6.28
CA ASN A 12 22.92 12.82 6.76
C ASN A 12 22.92 11.34 6.33
N PRO A 13 23.91 10.86 5.55
CA PRO A 13 23.95 9.47 5.08
C PRO A 13 24.14 8.42 6.19
N SER A 14 24.49 8.83 7.41
CA SER A 14 24.53 7.96 8.59
C SER A 14 23.19 7.85 9.32
N VAL A 15 22.20 8.67 8.96
CA VAL A 15 20.86 8.69 9.55
C VAL A 15 19.93 7.88 8.66
N LEU A 16 19.40 6.77 9.19
CA LEU A 16 18.50 5.91 8.44
C LEU A 16 17.16 6.60 8.13
N TRP A 17 16.67 7.42 9.08
CA TRP A 17 15.50 8.28 8.92
C TRP A 17 15.46 9.32 10.05
N ALA A 18 14.82 10.45 9.81
CA ALA A 18 14.45 11.43 10.83
C ALA A 18 13.00 11.87 10.62
N HIS A 19 12.29 12.14 11.70
CA HIS A 19 10.92 12.62 11.64
C HIS A 19 10.63 13.58 12.81
N PRO A 20 9.61 14.45 12.68
CA PRO A 20 9.22 15.33 13.78
C PRO A 20 8.73 14.53 14.98
N ASN A 21 9.07 15.00 16.19
CA ASN A 21 8.55 14.41 17.41
C ASN A 21 7.10 14.87 17.64
N PHE A 22 6.14 14.08 17.18
CA PHE A 22 4.73 14.43 17.32
C PHE A 22 4.23 14.15 18.74
N VAL A 23 3.53 15.13 19.34
CA VAL A 23 2.74 14.91 20.55
C VAL A 23 1.60 13.97 20.22
N ARG A 24 1.64 12.75 20.78
CA ARG A 24 0.56 11.78 20.66
C ARG A 24 -0.57 12.16 21.60
N ARG A 25 -1.79 12.22 21.07
CA ARG A 25 -3.03 12.27 21.87
C ARG A 25 -3.64 10.87 21.90
N ILE A 26 -4.63 10.64 22.77
CA ILE A 26 -5.44 9.40 22.69
C ILE A 26 -5.92 9.28 21.25
N GLN A 27 -5.47 8.21 20.58
CA GLN A 27 -5.89 7.91 19.23
C GLN A 27 -7.41 7.70 19.28
N ALA A 28 -8.15 8.39 18.41
CA ALA A 28 -9.52 7.99 18.16
C ALA A 28 -9.45 6.62 17.48
N THR A 29 -9.49 5.55 18.28
CA THR A 29 -9.70 4.20 17.79
C THR A 29 -10.96 4.23 16.94
N PRO A 30 -10.91 3.74 15.69
CA PRO A 30 -12.10 3.65 14.86
C PRO A 30 -13.27 3.04 15.63
N ASN A 31 -14.47 3.58 15.43
CA ASN A 31 -15.67 3.11 16.12
C ASN A 31 -16.27 1.83 15.50
N ASP A 32 -15.56 1.24 14.54
CA ASP A 32 -15.92 0.03 13.81
C ASP A 32 -15.80 -1.19 14.74
N PRO A 33 -16.87 -1.96 15.01
CA PRO A 33 -16.90 -2.98 16.06
C PRO A 33 -15.86 -4.09 15.93
N SER A 34 -15.43 -4.43 14.72
CA SER A 34 -14.42 -5.48 14.47
C SER A 34 -12.99 -4.95 14.32
N PHE A 35 -12.77 -3.64 14.38
CA PHE A 35 -11.43 -3.05 14.28
C PHE A 35 -10.42 -3.61 15.31
N PRO A 36 -10.79 -3.88 16.58
CA PRO A 36 -9.88 -4.51 17.53
C PRO A 36 -9.36 -5.89 17.10
N SER A 37 -10.08 -6.59 16.22
CA SER A 37 -9.70 -7.89 15.67
C SER A 37 -8.88 -7.79 14.37
N GLN A 38 -8.70 -6.59 13.80
CA GLN A 38 -7.92 -6.38 12.58
C GLN A 38 -6.43 -6.19 12.88
N TRP A 39 -5.77 -7.27 13.31
CA TRP A 39 -4.34 -7.25 13.66
C TRP A 39 -3.45 -6.70 12.55
N GLY A 40 -3.79 -6.99 11.28
CA GLY A 40 -3.01 -6.57 10.11
C GLY A 40 -2.85 -5.05 10.01
N LEU A 41 -3.92 -4.29 10.26
CA LEU A 41 -3.88 -2.83 10.26
C LEU A 41 -2.96 -2.28 11.36
N GLN A 42 -2.99 -2.90 12.53
CA GLN A 42 -2.09 -2.53 13.63
C GLN A 42 -0.64 -2.82 13.26
N ARG A 43 -0.39 -3.97 12.63
CA ARG A 43 0.96 -4.43 12.30
C ARG A 43 1.64 -3.58 11.24
N ILE A 44 0.89 -3.09 10.25
CA ILE A 44 1.40 -2.13 9.26
C ILE A 44 1.38 -0.68 9.76
N GLN A 45 0.98 -0.44 11.01
CA GLN A 45 0.84 0.90 11.59
C GLN A 45 -0.12 1.82 10.81
N ALA A 46 -1.17 1.25 10.20
CA ALA A 46 -2.19 2.04 9.48
C ALA A 46 -2.81 3.15 10.34
N PRO A 47 -3.09 2.94 11.66
CA PRO A 47 -3.68 4.01 12.45
C PRO A 47 -2.79 5.23 12.65
N LEU A 48 -1.46 5.04 12.70
CA LEU A 48 -0.51 6.15 12.71
C LEU A 48 -0.39 6.83 11.33
N ALA A 49 -0.60 6.08 10.24
CA ALA A 49 -0.64 6.66 8.90
C ALA A 49 -1.85 7.59 8.70
N TRP A 50 -2.97 7.30 9.37
CA TRP A 50 -4.20 8.09 9.28
C TRP A 50 -4.10 9.51 9.87
N ASP A 51 -3.08 9.77 10.70
CA ASP A 51 -2.75 11.13 11.14
C ASP A 51 -2.24 12.01 9.99
N PHE A 52 -1.72 11.39 8.91
CA PHE A 52 -1.24 12.10 7.71
C PHE A 52 -2.29 12.13 6.61
N ALA A 53 -2.91 11.00 6.30
CA ALA A 53 -3.95 10.90 5.29
C ALA A 53 -4.87 9.70 5.54
N THR A 54 -6.14 9.87 5.18
CA THR A 54 -7.14 8.79 5.25
C THR A 54 -7.57 8.31 3.87
N GLY A 55 -7.05 8.92 2.80
CA GLY A 55 -7.44 8.67 1.40
C GLY A 55 -8.18 9.86 0.79
N ALA A 56 -8.10 10.00 -0.53
CA ALA A 56 -8.82 11.00 -1.31
C ALA A 56 -9.69 10.33 -2.37
N ARG A 57 -10.92 10.82 -2.56
CA ARG A 57 -11.88 10.26 -3.54
C ARG A 57 -11.41 10.32 -4.99
N SER A 58 -10.49 11.23 -5.28
CA SER A 58 -9.83 11.34 -6.59
C SER A 58 -8.84 10.21 -6.86
N VAL A 59 -8.41 9.46 -5.85
CA VAL A 59 -7.55 8.29 -6.01
C VAL A 59 -8.44 7.06 -6.17
N VAL A 60 -8.44 6.49 -7.37
CA VAL A 60 -9.23 5.30 -7.69
C VAL A 60 -8.32 4.07 -7.68
N VAL A 61 -8.69 3.09 -6.87
CA VAL A 61 -8.06 1.77 -6.79
C VAL A 61 -8.99 0.77 -7.46
N ALA A 62 -8.57 0.21 -8.59
CA ALA A 62 -9.29 -0.86 -9.25
C ALA A 62 -8.98 -2.20 -8.60
N VAL A 63 -10.03 -2.95 -8.28
CA VAL A 63 -9.94 -4.32 -7.78
C VAL A 63 -10.30 -5.23 -8.96
N LEU A 64 -9.27 -5.74 -9.64
CA LEU A 64 -9.41 -6.75 -10.68
C LEU A 64 -9.50 -8.10 -9.97
N ASP A 65 -10.67 -8.70 -9.95
CA ASP A 65 -10.95 -9.90 -9.14
C ASP A 65 -12.27 -10.58 -9.56
N THR A 66 -12.94 -11.30 -8.65
CA THR A 66 -14.25 -11.96 -8.83
C THR A 66 -15.44 -10.99 -8.83
N GLY A 67 -15.19 -9.68 -8.80
CA GLY A 67 -16.20 -8.64 -8.60
C GLY A 67 -16.19 -8.10 -7.17
N VAL A 68 -17.11 -7.18 -6.86
CA VAL A 68 -17.29 -6.62 -5.50
C VAL A 68 -18.77 -6.63 -5.16
N ASP A 69 -19.11 -6.87 -3.90
CA ASP A 69 -20.46 -6.64 -3.40
C ASP A 69 -20.83 -5.16 -3.52
N LEU A 70 -21.64 -4.86 -4.54
CA LEU A 70 -21.98 -3.49 -4.90
C LEU A 70 -22.89 -2.81 -3.88
N ASN A 71 -23.48 -3.60 -2.97
CA ASN A 71 -24.42 -3.13 -1.95
C ASN A 71 -23.89 -3.32 -0.53
N HIS A 72 -22.62 -3.67 -0.36
CA HIS A 72 -22.05 -3.88 0.97
C HIS A 72 -22.16 -2.57 1.78
N PRO A 73 -22.80 -2.57 2.97
CA PRO A 73 -23.01 -1.34 3.74
C PRO A 73 -21.68 -0.68 4.13
N ASP A 74 -20.66 -1.49 4.39
CA ASP A 74 -19.31 -1.01 4.73
C ASP A 74 -18.44 -0.59 3.52
N LEU A 75 -18.98 -0.65 2.30
CA LEU A 75 -18.36 -0.11 1.07
C LEU A 75 -19.25 0.96 0.42
N GLN A 76 -20.39 1.28 1.03
CA GLN A 76 -21.39 2.16 0.45
C GLN A 76 -20.80 3.53 0.12
N GLY A 77 -21.01 3.94 -1.13
CA GLY A 77 -20.50 5.21 -1.62
C GLY A 77 -18.98 5.25 -1.76
N ARG A 78 -18.22 4.16 -1.58
CA ARG A 78 -16.80 4.05 -1.95
C ARG A 78 -16.61 3.55 -3.39
N LEU A 79 -17.62 2.89 -3.93
CA LEU A 79 -17.58 2.33 -5.28
C LEU A 79 -17.79 3.42 -6.34
N VAL A 80 -16.96 3.37 -7.38
CA VAL A 80 -17.19 4.07 -8.66
C VAL A 80 -17.67 3.06 -9.71
N PRO A 81 -18.19 3.50 -10.88
CA PRO A 81 -18.58 2.57 -11.94
C PRO A 81 -17.46 1.59 -12.27
N GLY A 82 -17.82 0.32 -12.30
CA GLY A 82 -16.93 -0.79 -12.62
C GLY A 82 -17.40 -1.56 -13.86
N ARG A 83 -16.70 -2.65 -14.18
CA ARG A 83 -17.00 -3.46 -15.36
C ARG A 83 -16.89 -4.95 -15.08
N ASN A 84 -17.88 -5.70 -15.53
CA ASN A 84 -17.77 -7.15 -15.65
C ASN A 84 -17.21 -7.47 -17.04
N ILE A 85 -15.98 -7.96 -17.09
CA ILE A 85 -15.31 -8.34 -18.34
C ILE A 85 -15.78 -9.73 -18.76
N VAL A 86 -15.90 -10.65 -17.81
CA VAL A 86 -16.38 -12.02 -17.98
C VAL A 86 -17.78 -12.05 -18.61
N ASN A 87 -18.69 -11.21 -18.10
CA ASN A 87 -20.03 -11.03 -18.65
C ASN A 87 -20.36 -9.54 -18.82
N PRO A 88 -20.08 -8.94 -19.99
CA PRO A 88 -20.29 -7.53 -20.27
C PRO A 88 -21.73 -7.00 -20.10
N GLY A 89 -22.73 -7.89 -20.09
CA GLY A 89 -24.14 -7.54 -19.89
C GLY A 89 -24.58 -7.50 -18.42
N ALA A 90 -23.72 -7.91 -17.49
CA ALA A 90 -24.01 -7.99 -16.07
C ALA A 90 -23.20 -6.96 -15.26
N PRO A 91 -23.67 -6.56 -14.07
CA PRO A 91 -22.85 -5.76 -13.16
C PRO A 91 -21.61 -6.56 -12.69
N PRO A 92 -20.53 -5.90 -12.24
CA PRO A 92 -19.36 -6.54 -11.62
C PRO A 92 -19.65 -6.98 -10.17
N GLN A 93 -20.83 -7.56 -9.95
CA GLN A 93 -21.25 -8.09 -8.67
C GLN A 93 -20.43 -9.34 -8.36
N ASP A 94 -19.95 -9.44 -7.12
CA ASP A 94 -19.19 -10.59 -6.65
C ASP A 94 -20.09 -11.84 -6.50
N ASP A 95 -19.50 -12.99 -6.80
CA ASP A 95 -20.09 -14.33 -6.71
C ASP A 95 -19.15 -15.34 -6.01
N SER A 96 -17.97 -14.90 -5.53
CA SER A 96 -16.98 -15.69 -4.78
C SER A 96 -16.61 -15.08 -3.42
N SER A 97 -16.84 -13.78 -3.27
CA SER A 97 -16.43 -12.93 -2.14
C SER A 97 -14.94 -12.62 -2.04
N HIS A 98 -14.12 -13.09 -2.97
CA HIS A 98 -12.68 -12.82 -2.95
C HIS A 98 -12.40 -11.35 -3.23
N GLY A 99 -12.96 -10.79 -4.31
CA GLY A 99 -12.81 -9.37 -4.63
C GLY A 99 -13.48 -8.43 -3.61
N THR A 100 -14.63 -8.82 -3.05
CA THR A 100 -15.26 -8.09 -1.92
C THR A 100 -14.33 -8.01 -0.71
N HIS A 101 -13.59 -9.08 -0.41
CA HIS A 101 -12.65 -9.13 0.71
C HIS A 101 -11.44 -8.22 0.47
N ALA A 102 -10.90 -8.21 -0.75
CA ALA A 102 -9.85 -7.29 -1.17
C ALA A 102 -10.31 -5.82 -1.07
N ALA A 103 -11.50 -5.50 -1.59
CA ALA A 103 -12.08 -4.16 -1.55
C ALA A 103 -12.25 -3.63 -0.12
N GLY A 104 -12.73 -4.45 0.81
CA GLY A 104 -12.84 -4.08 2.23
C GLY A 104 -11.50 -3.79 2.88
N THR A 105 -10.49 -4.61 2.59
CA THR A 105 -9.14 -4.41 3.12
C THR A 105 -8.57 -3.07 2.68
N ILE A 106 -8.83 -2.68 1.43
CA ILE A 106 -8.40 -1.39 0.88
C ILE A 106 -9.21 -0.24 1.49
N ALA A 107 -10.55 -0.28 1.45
CA ALA A 107 -11.37 0.93 1.58
C ALA A 107 -12.68 0.77 2.37
N ALA A 108 -12.85 -0.25 3.21
CA ALA A 108 -14.00 -0.30 4.12
C ALA A 108 -14.12 1.00 4.93
N ILE A 109 -15.37 1.45 5.14
CA ILE A 109 -15.66 2.78 5.65
C ILE A 109 -15.36 2.84 7.14
N ARG A 110 -14.19 3.39 7.43
CA ARG A 110 -13.81 3.69 8.81
C ARG A 110 -14.76 4.70 9.47
N ASN A 111 -15.07 4.46 10.75
CA ASN A 111 -15.91 5.30 11.61
C ASN A 111 -17.41 5.34 11.26
N ASN A 112 -17.97 4.27 10.67
CA ASN A 112 -19.40 4.18 10.38
C ASN A 112 -20.19 3.34 11.40
N SER A 113 -19.52 2.88 12.48
CA SER A 113 -20.09 1.99 13.51
C SER A 113 -20.54 0.61 13.00
N LEU A 114 -20.02 0.18 11.86
CA LEU A 114 -20.24 -1.14 11.26
C LEU A 114 -18.90 -1.84 11.10
N GLY A 115 -18.94 -3.17 11.04
CA GLY A 115 -17.86 -3.97 10.46
C GLY A 115 -16.44 -3.56 10.87
N ILE A 116 -15.66 -3.20 9.86
CA ILE A 116 -14.21 -3.10 9.87
C ILE A 116 -13.74 -1.73 9.38
N ALA A 117 -12.45 -1.45 9.52
CA ALA A 117 -11.78 -0.35 8.84
C ALA A 117 -11.00 -0.84 7.60
N GLY A 118 -11.02 -0.09 6.51
CA GLY A 118 -10.06 -0.24 5.42
C GLY A 118 -8.77 0.53 5.66
N VAL A 119 -7.68 0.14 5.00
CA VAL A 119 -6.39 0.84 5.06
C VAL A 119 -6.51 2.30 4.62
N ALA A 120 -7.26 2.57 3.56
CA ALA A 120 -7.43 3.88 2.95
C ALA A 120 -8.92 4.17 2.72
N SER A 121 -9.70 4.26 3.81
CA SER A 121 -11.15 4.44 3.73
C SER A 121 -11.59 5.62 2.86
N GLY A 122 -10.75 6.64 2.66
CA GLY A 122 -10.98 7.82 1.83
C GLY A 122 -10.84 7.62 0.31
N VAL A 123 -10.32 6.50 -0.19
CA VAL A 123 -10.18 6.26 -1.64
C VAL A 123 -11.50 5.78 -2.28
N SER A 124 -11.51 5.70 -3.60
CA SER A 124 -12.58 5.09 -4.38
C SER A 124 -12.17 3.72 -4.91
N ILE A 125 -13.09 2.75 -4.88
CA ILE A 125 -12.88 1.39 -5.41
C ILE A 125 -13.58 1.27 -6.76
N MET A 126 -12.86 0.77 -7.76
CA MET A 126 -13.42 0.41 -9.07
C MET A 126 -13.49 -1.12 -9.20
N PRO A 127 -14.68 -1.73 -9.12
CA PRO A 127 -14.83 -3.18 -9.29
C PRO A 127 -14.61 -3.61 -10.74
N ILE A 128 -13.64 -4.47 -11.01
CA ILE A 128 -13.41 -5.03 -12.34
C ILE A 128 -13.45 -6.56 -12.23
N LYS A 129 -14.54 -7.17 -12.69
CA LYS A 129 -14.70 -8.62 -12.64
C LYS A 129 -14.01 -9.25 -13.84
N VAL A 130 -12.86 -9.88 -13.60
CA VAL A 130 -12.05 -10.65 -14.57
C VAL A 130 -11.97 -12.13 -14.20
N LEU A 131 -12.44 -12.49 -13.00
CA LEU A 131 -12.49 -13.86 -12.53
C LEU A 131 -13.95 -14.35 -12.40
N GLU A 132 -14.16 -15.61 -12.72
CA GLU A 132 -15.39 -16.38 -12.52
C GLU A 132 -15.60 -16.71 -11.03
N ALA A 133 -16.75 -17.29 -10.69
CA ALA A 133 -17.13 -17.62 -9.31
C ALA A 133 -16.16 -18.61 -8.62
N ASP A 134 -15.50 -19.47 -9.40
CA ASP A 134 -14.48 -20.41 -8.91
C ASP A 134 -13.08 -19.78 -8.76
N GLY A 135 -12.94 -18.49 -9.09
CA GLY A 135 -11.69 -17.74 -9.05
C GLY A 135 -10.80 -17.93 -10.28
N SER A 136 -11.25 -18.69 -11.29
CA SER A 136 -10.53 -18.81 -12.56
C SER A 136 -10.76 -17.57 -13.44
N GLY A 137 -9.82 -17.25 -14.32
CA GLY A 137 -9.94 -16.17 -15.29
C GLY A 137 -9.00 -16.38 -16.46
N THR A 138 -9.27 -15.71 -17.58
CA THR A 138 -8.42 -15.80 -18.78
C THR A 138 -7.52 -14.57 -18.88
N ASP A 139 -6.32 -14.75 -19.45
CA ASP A 139 -5.41 -13.63 -19.72
C ASP A 139 -6.05 -12.54 -20.60
N THR A 140 -6.95 -12.94 -21.50
CA THR A 140 -7.73 -12.00 -22.33
C THR A 140 -8.61 -11.10 -21.47
N ASP A 141 -9.33 -11.67 -20.50
CA ASP A 141 -10.19 -10.90 -19.60
C ASP A 141 -9.36 -10.03 -18.66
N VAL A 142 -8.24 -10.54 -18.16
CA VAL A 142 -7.30 -9.79 -17.31
C VAL A 142 -6.74 -8.59 -18.09
N ALA A 143 -6.23 -8.79 -19.30
CA ALA A 143 -5.68 -7.72 -20.13
C ALA A 143 -6.74 -6.67 -20.50
N ALA A 144 -7.95 -7.10 -20.85
CA ALA A 144 -9.08 -6.20 -21.12
C ALA A 144 -9.50 -5.41 -19.86
N GLY A 145 -9.50 -6.06 -18.70
CA GLY A 145 -9.78 -5.42 -17.41
C GLY A 145 -8.73 -4.36 -17.04
N ILE A 146 -7.44 -4.64 -17.24
CA ILE A 146 -6.35 -3.68 -17.00
C ILE A 146 -6.53 -2.44 -17.87
N ARG A 147 -6.78 -2.63 -19.17
CA ARG A 147 -6.99 -1.52 -20.11
C ARG A 147 -8.24 -0.72 -19.74
N TRP A 148 -9.36 -1.38 -19.47
CA TRP A 148 -10.60 -0.69 -19.09
C TRP A 148 -10.42 0.11 -17.80
N ALA A 149 -9.82 -0.47 -16.76
CA ALA A 149 -9.59 0.22 -15.50
C ALA A 149 -8.72 1.48 -15.69
N THR A 150 -7.66 1.35 -16.48
CA THR A 150 -6.76 2.44 -16.84
C THR A 150 -7.51 3.57 -17.55
N ASP A 151 -8.29 3.24 -18.58
CA ASP A 151 -9.04 4.22 -19.38
C ASP A 151 -10.16 4.90 -18.59
N ASN A 152 -10.59 4.29 -17.48
CA ASN A 152 -11.62 4.83 -16.58
C ASN A 152 -11.04 5.47 -15.31
N GLY A 153 -9.73 5.74 -15.28
CA GLY A 153 -9.11 6.60 -14.26
C GLY A 153 -8.57 5.88 -13.02
N ALA A 154 -8.38 4.57 -13.07
CA ALA A 154 -7.65 3.86 -12.03
C ALA A 154 -6.21 4.40 -11.92
N ARG A 155 -5.74 4.64 -10.69
CA ARG A 155 -4.34 4.98 -10.38
C ARG A 155 -3.57 3.80 -9.81
N VAL A 156 -4.29 2.86 -9.20
CA VAL A 156 -3.75 1.62 -8.65
C VAL A 156 -4.63 0.47 -9.14
N ILE A 157 -4.02 -0.63 -9.56
CA ILE A 157 -4.68 -1.87 -9.91
C ILE A 157 -4.21 -2.94 -8.93
N ASN A 158 -5.12 -3.47 -8.12
CA ASN A 158 -4.87 -4.63 -7.26
C ASN A 158 -5.30 -5.90 -7.98
N MET A 159 -4.37 -6.85 -8.11
CA MET A 159 -4.60 -8.18 -8.67
C MET A 159 -4.24 -9.22 -7.60
N SER A 160 -5.24 -9.68 -6.86
CA SER A 160 -5.06 -10.65 -5.78
C SER A 160 -5.01 -12.10 -6.29
N PHE A 161 -4.43 -12.31 -7.48
CA PHE A 161 -4.33 -13.58 -8.19
C PHE A 161 -3.03 -13.64 -9.00
N GLY A 162 -2.72 -14.82 -9.55
CA GLY A 162 -1.60 -15.02 -10.47
C GLY A 162 -1.55 -16.45 -10.99
N GLY A 163 -0.63 -16.71 -11.94
CA GLY A 163 -0.46 -18.00 -12.59
C GLY A 163 1.01 -18.38 -12.80
N PRO A 164 1.30 -19.63 -13.20
CA PRO A 164 2.66 -20.10 -13.48
C PRO A 164 3.28 -19.51 -14.76
N GLU A 165 2.46 -19.22 -15.76
CA GLU A 165 2.95 -18.87 -17.09
C GLU A 165 2.92 -17.36 -17.33
N PRO A 166 3.94 -16.79 -18.00
CA PRO A 166 3.90 -15.41 -18.48
C PRO A 166 2.90 -15.27 -19.63
N SER A 167 2.51 -14.02 -19.93
CA SER A 167 1.52 -13.73 -20.96
C SER A 167 1.83 -12.41 -21.65
N ASP A 168 2.27 -12.47 -22.91
CA ASP A 168 2.55 -11.28 -23.73
C ASP A 168 1.36 -10.32 -23.79
N LEU A 169 0.13 -10.86 -23.77
CA LEU A 169 -1.10 -10.09 -23.79
C LEU A 169 -1.31 -9.27 -22.51
N VAL A 170 -1.02 -9.88 -21.35
CA VAL A 170 -1.07 -9.19 -20.05
C VAL A 170 0.07 -8.19 -19.95
N ASP A 171 1.28 -8.56 -20.39
CA ASP A 171 2.46 -7.69 -20.38
C ASP A 171 2.26 -6.43 -21.25
N GLU A 172 1.59 -6.57 -22.41
CA GLU A 172 1.21 -5.42 -23.24
C GLU A 172 0.20 -4.50 -22.53
N ALA A 173 -0.77 -5.07 -21.82
CA ALA A 173 -1.73 -4.30 -21.04
C ALA A 173 -1.08 -3.59 -19.84
N LEU A 174 -0.15 -4.24 -19.14
CA LEU A 174 0.67 -3.63 -18.09
C LEU A 174 1.50 -2.48 -18.65
N SER A 175 2.13 -2.67 -19.81
CA SER A 175 2.90 -1.62 -20.48
C SER A 175 2.03 -0.42 -20.86
N TYR A 176 0.83 -0.67 -21.41
CA TYR A 176 -0.16 0.35 -21.73
C TYR A 176 -0.56 1.20 -20.52
N ALA A 177 -0.79 0.54 -19.38
CA ALA A 177 -1.20 1.18 -18.13
C ALA A 177 -0.03 1.88 -17.41
N THR A 178 1.17 1.32 -17.49
CA THR A 178 2.42 1.93 -16.99
C THR A 178 2.67 3.28 -17.66
N ALA A 179 2.50 3.36 -18.99
CA ALA A 179 2.65 4.59 -19.75
C ALA A 179 1.67 5.71 -19.33
N ARG A 180 0.64 5.36 -18.55
CA ARG A 180 -0.37 6.28 -17.98
C ARG A 180 -0.23 6.47 -16.47
N GLY A 181 0.86 5.97 -15.88
CA GLY A 181 1.17 6.15 -14.46
C GLY A 181 0.30 5.32 -13.51
N VAL A 182 -0.21 4.17 -13.98
CA VAL A 182 -0.95 3.21 -13.15
C VAL A 182 0.04 2.29 -12.44
N VAL A 183 -0.17 2.07 -11.14
CA VAL A 183 0.65 1.16 -10.33
C VAL A 183 -0.05 -0.19 -10.17
N PHE A 184 0.68 -1.29 -10.28
CA PHE A 184 0.14 -2.65 -10.10
C PHE A 184 0.60 -3.25 -8.79
N VAL A 185 -0.32 -3.81 -8.03
CA VAL A 185 -0.05 -4.52 -6.78
C VAL A 185 -0.59 -5.93 -6.91
N VAL A 186 0.29 -6.92 -6.83
CA VAL A 186 -0.01 -8.29 -7.25
C VAL A 186 0.39 -9.28 -6.17
N ALA A 187 -0.47 -10.27 -5.92
CA ALA A 187 -0.19 -11.34 -4.96
C ALA A 187 0.94 -12.27 -5.46
N ALA A 188 1.90 -12.59 -4.60
CA ALA A 188 3.02 -13.47 -4.96
C ALA A 188 2.64 -14.96 -5.12
N GLY A 189 1.45 -15.39 -4.72
CA GLY A 189 1.03 -16.80 -4.78
C GLY A 189 1.31 -17.59 -3.50
N ASN A 190 0.74 -18.80 -3.42
CA ASN A 190 0.47 -19.49 -2.15
C ASN A 190 1.02 -20.93 -2.09
N GLU A 191 2.10 -21.23 -2.82
CA GLU A 191 2.66 -22.59 -2.90
C GLU A 191 3.85 -22.81 -1.99
N GLY A 192 4.27 -21.78 -1.23
CA GLY A 192 5.43 -21.84 -0.35
C GLY A 192 6.72 -22.10 -1.12
N GLY A 193 6.82 -21.63 -2.36
CA GLY A 193 7.95 -21.86 -3.26
C GLY A 193 8.57 -20.58 -3.81
N SER A 194 9.60 -20.74 -4.62
CA SER A 194 10.33 -19.63 -5.24
C SER A 194 10.13 -19.49 -6.76
N ALA A 195 9.29 -20.33 -7.34
CA ALA A 195 8.90 -20.23 -8.74
C ALA A 195 8.24 -18.87 -9.01
N LEU A 196 8.58 -18.26 -10.14
CA LEU A 196 7.97 -17.02 -10.61
C LEU A 196 6.46 -17.23 -10.79
N ARG A 197 5.68 -16.21 -10.42
CA ARG A 197 4.24 -16.14 -10.66
C ARG A 197 3.93 -14.87 -11.41
N TYR A 198 3.07 -14.96 -12.41
CA TYR A 198 2.74 -13.84 -13.28
C TYR A 198 1.29 -13.40 -13.06
N PRO A 199 0.98 -12.08 -13.16
CA PRO A 199 1.90 -11.00 -13.52
C PRO A 199 2.77 -10.47 -12.36
N ALA A 200 2.77 -11.10 -11.18
CA ALA A 200 3.52 -10.58 -10.03
C ALA A 200 5.03 -10.42 -10.30
N ALA A 201 5.63 -11.35 -11.02
CA ALA A 201 7.04 -11.30 -11.42
C ALA A 201 7.31 -10.43 -12.66
N THR A 202 6.28 -9.84 -13.28
CA THR A 202 6.44 -8.92 -14.42
C THR A 202 6.64 -7.50 -13.91
N GLU A 203 7.80 -6.90 -14.18
CA GLU A 203 8.05 -5.48 -13.93
C GLU A 203 7.11 -4.57 -14.76
N PRO A 204 6.55 -3.49 -14.21
CA PRO A 204 6.83 -2.90 -12.90
C PRO A 204 5.80 -3.27 -11.82
N SER A 205 5.31 -4.52 -11.80
CA SER A 205 4.39 -4.98 -10.76
C SER A 205 5.06 -5.03 -9.40
N ILE A 206 4.34 -4.61 -8.37
CA ILE A 206 4.76 -4.76 -6.97
C ILE A 206 4.26 -6.11 -6.46
N ALA A 207 5.15 -7.09 -6.37
CA ALA A 207 4.86 -8.43 -5.88
C ALA A 207 4.81 -8.48 -4.34
N VAL A 208 3.67 -8.93 -3.80
CA VAL A 208 3.38 -8.89 -2.37
C VAL A 208 3.30 -10.29 -1.77
N GLY A 209 4.23 -10.58 -0.86
CA GLY A 209 4.21 -11.78 -0.02
C GLY A 209 3.33 -11.62 1.23
N ALA A 210 3.02 -12.74 1.89
CA ALA A 210 2.17 -12.77 3.08
C ALA A 210 2.98 -12.96 4.37
N THR A 211 2.66 -12.15 5.39
CA THR A 211 3.18 -12.29 6.75
C THR A 211 2.10 -12.75 7.72
N THR A 212 2.53 -13.36 8.82
CA THR A 212 1.69 -13.81 9.93
C THR A 212 1.55 -12.74 11.01
N GLU A 213 0.63 -12.97 11.95
CA GLU A 213 0.49 -12.13 13.14
C GLU A 213 1.75 -12.13 14.02
N THR A 214 2.56 -13.20 14.00
CA THR A 214 3.84 -13.30 14.71
C THR A 214 5.01 -12.66 13.97
N ASP A 215 4.76 -11.96 12.86
CA ASP A 215 5.76 -11.22 12.08
C ASP A 215 6.83 -12.09 11.41
N GLY A 216 6.41 -13.23 10.88
CA GLY A 216 7.22 -14.05 9.97
C GLY A 216 6.53 -14.20 8.61
N ARG A 217 7.27 -14.68 7.61
CA ARG A 217 6.68 -15.14 6.35
C ARG A 217 5.65 -16.25 6.62
N ALA A 218 4.46 -16.14 6.05
CA ALA A 218 3.48 -17.23 6.09
C ALA A 218 4.03 -18.44 5.33
N SER A 219 3.86 -19.66 5.86
CA SER A 219 4.45 -20.86 5.27
C SER A 219 4.10 -21.06 3.79
N PHE A 220 2.86 -20.74 3.42
CA PHE A 220 2.36 -20.80 2.04
C PHE A 220 2.84 -19.65 1.15
N SER A 221 3.33 -18.53 1.69
CA SER A 221 3.71 -17.39 0.86
C SER A 221 4.86 -17.77 -0.06
N ASN A 222 4.72 -17.56 -1.36
CA ASN A 222 5.89 -17.61 -2.23
C ASN A 222 6.93 -16.55 -1.84
N PHE A 223 8.17 -16.80 -2.23
CA PHE A 223 9.33 -16.05 -1.79
C PHE A 223 10.43 -16.00 -2.85
N GLY A 224 11.27 -14.99 -2.83
CA GLY A 224 12.39 -14.89 -3.77
C GLY A 224 12.81 -13.45 -4.01
N SER A 225 13.81 -13.26 -4.88
CA SER A 225 14.30 -11.92 -5.25
C SER A 225 13.29 -11.10 -6.06
N TRP A 226 12.26 -11.75 -6.61
CA TRP A 226 11.18 -11.12 -7.37
C TRP A 226 10.00 -10.69 -6.49
N VAL A 227 10.00 -11.03 -5.20
CA VAL A 227 9.01 -10.52 -4.24
C VAL A 227 9.54 -9.20 -3.68
N ASP A 228 8.76 -8.12 -3.82
CA ASP A 228 9.21 -6.77 -3.44
C ASP A 228 9.11 -6.50 -1.94
N LEU A 229 8.00 -6.92 -1.32
CA LEU A 229 7.72 -6.73 0.09
C LEU A 229 6.64 -7.68 0.61
N GLY A 230 6.54 -7.78 1.94
CA GLY A 230 5.48 -8.50 2.63
C GLY A 230 4.40 -7.60 3.20
N ALA A 231 3.20 -8.14 3.35
CA ALA A 231 2.11 -7.52 4.11
C ALA A 231 1.26 -8.58 4.84
N PRO A 232 0.43 -8.20 5.83
CA PRO A 232 -0.43 -9.13 6.55
C PRO A 232 -1.30 -9.99 5.61
N GLY A 233 -1.15 -11.31 5.69
CA GLY A 233 -1.87 -12.23 4.80
C GLY A 233 -2.43 -13.47 5.49
N VAL A 234 -2.43 -13.54 6.82
CA VAL A 234 -3.00 -14.67 7.58
C VAL A 234 -4.13 -14.19 8.48
N ASN A 235 -5.28 -14.85 8.42
CA ASN A 235 -6.47 -14.51 9.21
C ASN A 235 -6.84 -13.03 9.11
N ILE A 236 -6.85 -12.50 7.89
CA ILE A 236 -7.23 -11.11 7.61
C ILE A 236 -8.75 -11.02 7.57
N LEU A 237 -9.32 -10.34 8.54
CA LEU A 237 -10.75 -10.05 8.60
C LEU A 237 -11.09 -8.92 7.63
N SER A 238 -12.02 -9.19 6.71
CA SER A 238 -12.53 -8.18 5.79
C SER A 238 -14.02 -8.39 5.45
N THR A 239 -14.60 -7.48 4.65
CA THR A 239 -15.93 -7.59 4.06
C THR A 239 -16.05 -8.85 3.21
N SER A 240 -17.27 -9.38 3.10
CA SER A 240 -17.53 -10.62 2.41
C SER A 240 -18.94 -10.64 1.83
N TRP A 241 -19.14 -11.50 0.84
CA TRP A 241 -20.40 -11.76 0.19
C TRP A 241 -20.70 -13.26 0.22
N SER A 242 -21.82 -13.66 0.80
CA SER A 242 -22.18 -15.07 0.85
C SER A 242 -23.68 -15.24 0.70
N ALA A 243 -24.08 -16.11 -0.22
CA ALA A 243 -25.48 -16.45 -0.47
C ALA A 243 -26.40 -15.20 -0.61
N GLY A 244 -25.93 -14.19 -1.35
CA GLY A 244 -26.70 -12.95 -1.57
C GLY A 244 -26.69 -11.96 -0.40
N THR A 245 -25.84 -12.16 0.61
CA THR A 245 -25.81 -11.37 1.84
C THR A 245 -24.42 -10.79 2.10
N SER A 246 -24.37 -9.49 2.39
CA SER A 246 -23.18 -8.79 2.89
C SER A 246 -22.81 -9.26 4.30
N THR A 247 -21.56 -9.65 4.50
CA THR A 247 -21.06 -10.21 5.78
C THR A 247 -19.57 -9.89 5.95
N TYR A 248 -18.90 -10.49 6.93
CA TYR A 248 -17.46 -10.36 7.16
C TYR A 248 -16.85 -11.74 7.34
N ARG A 249 -15.63 -11.94 6.87
CA ARG A 249 -14.90 -13.19 7.07
C ARG A 249 -13.40 -12.99 7.19
N ALA A 250 -12.75 -13.86 7.94
CA ALA A 250 -11.30 -13.99 7.92
C ALA A 250 -10.87 -14.89 6.74
N ALA A 251 -9.81 -14.49 6.04
CA ALA A 251 -9.19 -15.27 4.97
C ALA A 251 -7.66 -15.19 5.07
N SER A 252 -6.97 -16.15 4.43
CA SER A 252 -5.51 -16.19 4.39
C SER A 252 -5.02 -16.39 2.95
N GLY A 253 -3.96 -15.68 2.58
CA GLY A 253 -3.34 -15.72 1.27
C GLY A 253 -2.51 -14.47 1.02
N THR A 254 -1.58 -14.54 0.06
CA THR A 254 -0.94 -13.35 -0.53
C THR A 254 -1.99 -12.43 -1.17
N SER A 255 -3.13 -12.99 -1.59
CA SER A 255 -4.35 -12.29 -2.01
C SER A 255 -4.93 -11.33 -0.97
N MET A 256 -4.68 -11.56 0.33
CA MET A 256 -5.09 -10.67 1.43
C MET A 256 -3.96 -9.68 1.81
N ALA A 257 -2.71 -10.00 1.45
CA ALA A 257 -1.57 -9.11 1.65
C ALA A 257 -1.53 -7.98 0.62
N ALA A 258 -1.72 -8.29 -0.67
CA ALA A 258 -1.68 -7.32 -1.77
C ALA A 258 -2.62 -6.10 -1.55
N PRO A 259 -3.88 -6.28 -1.10
CA PRO A 259 -4.80 -5.18 -0.82
C PRO A 259 -4.32 -4.21 0.28
N HIS A 260 -3.50 -4.66 1.23
CA HIS A 260 -2.91 -3.75 2.21
C HIS A 260 -1.93 -2.77 1.55
N VAL A 261 -1.07 -3.28 0.65
CA VAL A 261 -0.11 -2.46 -0.11
C VAL A 261 -0.86 -1.51 -1.04
N ALA A 262 -1.89 -1.99 -1.76
CA ALA A 262 -2.72 -1.15 -2.63
C ALA A 262 -3.39 0.00 -1.83
N GLY A 263 -3.89 -0.29 -0.63
CA GLY A 263 -4.41 0.73 0.28
C GLY A 263 -3.36 1.77 0.69
N VAL A 264 -2.15 1.35 1.06
CA VAL A 264 -1.08 2.29 1.41
C VAL A 264 -0.68 3.16 0.22
N ILE A 265 -0.58 2.61 -0.99
CA ILE A 265 -0.33 3.40 -2.21
C ILE A 265 -1.47 4.41 -2.43
N GLY A 266 -2.72 4.02 -2.16
CA GLY A 266 -3.86 4.92 -2.13
C GLY A 266 -3.66 6.11 -1.19
N LEU A 267 -3.13 5.88 0.02
CA LEU A 267 -2.77 6.95 0.96
C LEU A 267 -1.62 7.82 0.43
N LEU A 268 -0.57 7.23 -0.14
CA LEU A 268 0.57 7.97 -0.71
C LEU A 268 0.09 8.95 -1.79
N LEU A 269 -0.70 8.46 -2.74
CA LEU A 269 -1.28 9.25 -3.83
C LEU A 269 -2.30 10.29 -3.36
N SER A 270 -2.87 10.10 -2.17
CA SER A 270 -3.77 11.10 -1.57
C SER A 270 -3.00 12.28 -0.95
N VAL A 271 -1.75 12.05 -0.52
CA VAL A 271 -0.85 13.10 -0.03
C VAL A 271 -0.13 13.79 -1.19
N LYS A 272 0.44 12.99 -2.12
CA LYS A 272 1.21 13.47 -3.25
C LYS A 272 0.73 12.78 -4.55
N PRO A 273 -0.25 13.37 -5.26
CA PRO A 273 -0.90 12.72 -6.41
C PRO A 273 0.00 12.49 -7.63
N ASP A 274 1.09 13.24 -7.75
CA ASP A 274 2.05 13.21 -8.86
C ASP A 274 3.19 12.20 -8.67
N LEU A 275 3.17 11.39 -7.60
CA LEU A 275 4.14 10.32 -7.41
C LEU A 275 4.18 9.38 -8.63
N THR A 276 5.39 9.16 -9.13
CA THR A 276 5.68 8.18 -10.18
C THR A 276 5.71 6.76 -9.62
N ILE A 277 5.58 5.77 -10.51
CA ILE A 277 5.64 4.35 -10.15
C ILE A 277 6.96 4.02 -9.43
N SER A 278 8.10 4.52 -9.93
CA SER A 278 9.41 4.30 -9.32
C SER A 278 9.58 4.97 -7.96
N GLU A 279 9.02 6.17 -7.76
CA GLU A 279 9.03 6.81 -6.44
C GLU A 279 8.19 6.01 -5.44
N ILE A 280 7.03 5.50 -5.85
CA ILE A 280 6.17 4.66 -5.00
C ILE A 280 6.90 3.38 -4.59
N ASP A 281 7.47 2.67 -5.56
CA ASP A 281 8.26 1.45 -5.30
C ASP A 281 9.40 1.72 -4.31
N THR A 282 10.15 2.80 -4.54
CA THR A 282 11.24 3.23 -3.64
C THR A 282 10.70 3.54 -2.24
N ILE A 283 9.66 4.35 -2.11
CA ILE A 283 9.08 4.70 -0.81
C ILE A 283 8.68 3.44 -0.05
N LEU A 284 8.00 2.50 -0.70
CA LEU A 284 7.58 1.25 -0.06
C LEU A 284 8.79 0.45 0.42
N LYS A 285 9.77 0.16 -0.46
CA LYS A 285 10.94 -0.67 -0.13
C LYS A 285 11.83 -0.08 0.96
N TYR A 286 11.97 1.25 1.04
CA TYR A 286 12.83 1.90 2.05
C TYR A 286 12.12 2.20 3.37
N THR A 287 10.79 2.05 3.44
CA THR A 287 10.01 2.35 4.65
C THR A 287 9.48 1.12 5.38
N VAL A 288 9.72 -0.08 4.84
CA VAL A 288 9.38 -1.36 5.49
C VAL A 288 10.02 -1.55 6.87
N ASP A 289 9.36 -2.35 7.70
CA ASP A 289 9.96 -2.93 8.89
C ASP A 289 10.64 -4.27 8.54
N PRO A 290 11.81 -4.58 9.12
CA PRO A 290 12.46 -5.86 8.90
C PRO A 290 11.61 -7.01 9.44
N VAL A 291 11.62 -8.14 8.74
CA VAL A 291 10.87 -9.35 9.07
C VAL A 291 11.85 -10.49 9.27
N ALA A 292 11.56 -11.39 10.22
CA ALA A 292 12.36 -12.59 10.39
C ALA A 292 12.05 -13.62 9.28
N GLY A 293 13.11 -14.17 8.67
CA GLY A 293 13.02 -15.17 7.62
C GLY A 293 13.36 -14.61 6.23
N GLU A 294 13.83 -15.48 5.34
CA GLU A 294 14.27 -15.10 4.00
C GLU A 294 13.10 -14.96 3.01
N GLY A 295 13.28 -14.08 2.02
CA GLY A 295 12.51 -14.07 0.78
C GLY A 295 11.17 -13.33 0.79
N ILE A 296 10.92 -12.44 1.76
CA ILE A 296 9.75 -11.54 1.78
C ILE A 296 10.05 -10.14 1.19
N GLY A 297 11.04 -10.07 0.28
CA GLY A 297 11.51 -8.82 -0.30
C GLY A 297 12.21 -7.91 0.71
N ALA A 298 11.96 -6.60 0.62
CA ALA A 298 12.60 -5.59 1.46
C ALA A 298 12.22 -5.70 2.95
N GLY A 299 11.06 -6.27 3.26
CA GLY A 299 10.51 -6.37 4.62
C GLY A 299 8.98 -6.26 4.62
N ARG A 300 8.36 -6.06 5.78
CA ARG A 300 6.92 -5.86 5.91
C ARG A 300 6.56 -4.40 5.72
N LEU A 301 5.50 -4.16 4.95
CA LEU A 301 4.84 -2.87 4.80
C LEU A 301 4.67 -2.12 6.14
N ASN A 302 5.08 -0.85 6.17
CA ASN A 302 4.80 0.08 7.26
C ASN A 302 4.16 1.35 6.68
N ALA A 303 2.83 1.46 6.83
CA ALA A 303 2.03 2.56 6.32
C ALA A 303 2.44 3.91 6.92
N ALA A 304 2.75 3.96 8.22
CA ALA A 304 3.09 5.20 8.91
C ALA A 304 4.40 5.79 8.40
N ARG A 305 5.43 4.96 8.23
CA ARG A 305 6.73 5.38 7.67
C ARG A 305 6.59 5.77 6.20
N ALA A 306 5.86 4.99 5.40
CA ALA A 306 5.63 5.28 3.99
C ALA A 306 4.90 6.63 3.77
N VAL A 307 3.73 6.81 4.39
CA VAL A 307 2.92 8.02 4.23
C VAL A 307 3.60 9.22 4.92
N GLY A 308 4.23 9.00 6.07
CA GLY A 308 4.99 10.03 6.78
C GLY A 308 6.16 10.58 5.96
N ALA A 309 6.86 9.74 5.18
CA ALA A 309 7.96 10.15 4.30
C ALA A 309 7.50 11.11 3.19
N VAL A 310 6.28 10.94 2.69
CA VAL A 310 5.70 11.79 1.64
C VAL A 310 5.05 13.05 2.21
N ALA A 311 4.52 13.00 3.43
CA ALA A 311 3.85 14.13 4.07
C ALA A 311 4.81 15.23 4.57
N GLN A 312 6.13 14.98 4.62
CA GLN A 312 7.11 16.03 4.91
C GLN A 312 7.37 16.88 3.66
N PRO A 313 7.42 18.22 3.76
CA PRO A 313 7.77 19.06 2.62
C PRO A 313 9.18 18.73 2.15
N SER A 314 9.33 18.43 0.86
CA SER A 314 10.63 18.29 0.21
C SER A 314 11.34 19.64 0.28
N THR A 315 12.43 19.73 1.04
CA THR A 315 13.38 20.83 0.88
C THR A 315 14.06 20.62 -0.46
N ALA A 316 13.52 21.21 -1.52
CA ALA A 316 14.22 21.30 -2.79
C ALA A 316 15.58 21.95 -2.52
N SER A 317 16.66 21.19 -2.74
CA SER A 317 18.02 21.72 -2.76
C SER A 317 18.10 22.76 -3.86
N SER A 318 17.97 24.04 -3.49
CA SER A 318 18.35 25.15 -4.35
C SER A 318 19.87 25.16 -4.44
N THR A 319 20.42 24.48 -5.44
CA THR A 319 21.76 24.76 -5.96
C THR A 319 21.73 26.09 -6.71
N SER A 320 21.64 27.18 -5.95
CA SER A 320 21.92 28.53 -6.45
C SER A 320 23.40 28.81 -6.19
N GLY A 321 24.20 28.75 -7.24
CA GLY A 321 25.64 28.98 -7.19
C GLY A 321 26.02 30.32 -6.57
N PHE A 322 27.02 30.28 -5.70
CA PHE A 322 27.85 31.43 -5.40
C PHE A 322 29.24 31.18 -5.98
N SER A 323 29.51 31.91 -7.06
CA SER A 323 30.85 32.22 -7.53
C SER A 323 31.41 33.35 -6.65
N SER A 324 32.54 33.11 -5.99
CA SER A 324 33.65 34.08 -5.87
C SER A 324 34.85 33.47 -5.13
N ALA A 325 36.03 33.80 -5.65
CA ALA A 325 37.38 33.37 -5.26
C ALA A 325 37.83 33.84 -3.84
N PRO A 326 39.04 33.47 -3.36
CA PRO A 326 39.36 33.35 -1.94
C PRO A 326 39.89 34.64 -1.31
N THR A 327 39.58 34.86 -0.04
CA THR A 327 40.38 35.73 0.83
C THR A 327 40.48 35.15 2.24
N THR A 328 41.72 35.03 2.69
CA THR A 328 42.19 34.74 4.04
C THR A 328 41.69 35.78 5.04
N ASP A 329 41.12 35.36 6.17
CA ASP A 329 41.65 35.66 7.51
C ASP A 329 40.81 35.01 8.61
N THR A 330 41.48 34.47 9.62
CA THR A 330 40.91 34.07 10.92
C THR A 330 41.43 35.08 11.95
N PRO A 331 40.66 35.49 12.99
CA PRO A 331 40.70 34.70 14.21
C PRO A 331 39.40 34.65 15.05
N ALA A 332 39.23 33.48 15.69
CA ALA A 332 38.61 33.17 16.98
C ALA A 332 37.42 33.99 17.52
N ALA A 333 36.28 33.32 17.70
CA ALA A 333 35.23 33.70 18.65
C ALA A 333 34.75 32.48 19.44
N GLU A 334 34.50 32.74 20.73
CA GLU A 334 34.27 31.80 21.83
C GLU A 334 33.16 30.76 21.61
N TYR A 335 33.47 29.52 22.02
CA TYR A 335 32.52 28.45 22.17
C TYR A 335 31.67 28.69 23.42
N ARG A 336 30.41 29.12 23.25
CA ARG A 336 29.40 29.01 24.31
C ARG A 336 28.73 27.64 24.20
N PRO A 337 28.80 26.77 25.23
CA PRO A 337 28.03 25.53 25.20
C PRO A 337 26.53 25.86 25.25
N LEU A 338 25.78 25.27 24.32
CA LEU A 338 24.32 25.26 24.33
C LEU A 338 23.84 24.57 25.61
N ASP A 339 22.99 25.27 26.36
CA ASP A 339 22.29 24.72 27.52
C ASP A 339 21.29 23.64 27.06
N LEU A 340 21.68 22.38 27.24
CA LEU A 340 20.91 21.18 26.86
C LEU A 340 19.81 20.82 27.88
N SER A 341 19.55 21.65 28.89
CA SER A 341 18.58 21.34 29.96
C SER A 341 17.10 21.45 29.55
N ARG A 342 16.78 21.84 28.30
CA ARG A 342 15.39 22.03 27.82
C ARG A 342 14.98 21.20 26.60
N LEU A 343 15.82 20.29 26.11
CA LEU A 343 15.47 19.40 24.99
C LEU A 343 15.12 18.01 25.53
N LEU A 344 13.82 17.72 25.59
CA LEU A 344 13.30 16.36 25.77
C LEU A 344 13.83 15.45 24.64
N PRO A 345 14.06 14.15 24.92
CA PRO A 345 15.08 13.38 24.22
C PRO A 345 14.66 13.00 22.79
N LEU A 346 15.40 13.53 21.80
CA LEU A 346 15.47 12.95 20.45
C LEU A 346 16.05 11.54 20.55
N ARG A 347 15.38 10.54 19.95
CA ARG A 347 15.98 9.21 19.76
C ARG A 347 16.66 9.16 18.40
N ILE A 348 17.99 9.10 18.44
CA ILE A 348 18.85 8.85 17.28
C ILE A 348 19.21 7.36 17.32
N SER A 349 18.98 6.62 16.24
CA SER A 349 19.50 5.26 16.09
C SER A 349 20.67 5.30 15.10
N SER A 350 21.85 4.93 15.58
CA SER A 350 23.10 4.82 14.80
C SER A 350 23.37 3.36 14.43
N ARG A 351 24.06 3.14 13.31
CA ARG A 351 24.62 1.81 12.99
C ARG A 351 25.66 1.41 14.03
N SER A 352 25.58 0.18 14.53
CA SER A 352 26.75 -0.59 15.00
C SER A 352 27.34 -1.33 13.81
#